data_AF-A0ABD0LUI3-F1
#
_entry.id   AF-A0ABD0LUI3-F1
#
_cell.length_a   1.000
_cell.length_b   1.000
_cell.length_c   1.000
_cell.angle_alpha   90.00
_cell.angle_beta   90.00
_cell.angle_gamma   90.00
#
_symmetry.space_group_name_H-M   'P 1'
#
loop_
_entity.id
_entity.type
_entity.pdbx_description
1 polymer ?
#
loop_
_entity_poly.entity_id
_entity_poly.type
_entity_poly.pdbx_seq_one_letter_code
_entity_poly.pdbx_strand_id
1 'polypeptide(L)'
;SVYPVEEGDDALELLRTIKRRVASQLEKEKTEAAGALTKVKRRLRKKCRDWNDPCVPWSSNSAEACCNPRRLICRCNLWMQNCRCVSRAWGK
;
A
#
# COMPACT_ATOMS: atom_id res chain seq x y z
N SER A 1 -54.39 27.42 -31.23
CA SER A 1 -53.08 27.99 -30.82
C SER A 1 -52.23 26.88 -30.25
N VAL A 2 -51.17 26.50 -30.95
CA VAL A 2 -50.21 25.48 -30.48
C VAL A 2 -49.00 26.25 -29.98
N TYR A 3 -48.80 26.27 -28.66
CA TYR A 3 -47.57 26.77 -28.06
C TYR A 3 -46.55 25.61 -28.03
N PRO A 4 -45.30 25.79 -28.48
CA PRO A 4 -44.29 24.75 -28.37
C PRO A 4 -43.78 24.71 -26.92
N VAL A 5 -43.89 23.54 -26.29
CA VAL A 5 -43.48 23.27 -24.90
C VAL A 5 -42.39 22.21 -24.93
N GLU A 6 -41.23 22.42 -25.56
CA GLU A 6 -40.23 21.32 -25.70
C GLU A 6 -38.77 21.78 -25.74
N GLU A 7 -38.34 22.78 -24.95
CA GLU A 7 -36.91 23.13 -24.83
C GLU A 7 -36.33 22.93 -23.41
N GLY A 8 -37.17 22.99 -22.38
CA GLY A 8 -36.74 22.91 -20.97
C GLY A 8 -36.49 21.48 -20.47
N ASP A 9 -37.26 20.50 -20.96
CA ASP A 9 -37.16 19.11 -20.52
C ASP A 9 -35.90 18.41 -21.05
N ASP A 10 -35.50 18.72 -22.29
CA ASP A 10 -34.27 18.19 -22.91
C ASP A 10 -33.00 18.67 -22.22
N ALA A 11 -32.95 19.95 -21.84
CA ALA A 11 -31.83 20.50 -21.09
C ALA A 11 -31.68 19.84 -19.71
N LEU A 12 -32.80 19.52 -19.05
CA LEU A 12 -32.80 18.87 -17.75
C LEU A 12 -32.39 17.39 -17.84
N GLU A 13 -32.85 16.67 -18.86
CA GLU A 13 -32.42 15.30 -19.17
C GLU A 13 -30.92 15.22 -19.48
N LEU A 14 -30.41 16.19 -20.24
CA LEU A 14 -28.98 16.30 -20.52
C LEU A 14 -28.17 16.50 -19.24
N LEU A 15 -28.59 17.41 -18.35
CA LEU A 15 -27.94 17.64 -17.06
C LEU A 15 -27.95 16.40 -16.16
N ARG A 16 -29.06 15.65 -16.11
CA ARG A 16 -29.14 14.37 -15.38
C ARG A 16 -28.17 13.33 -15.93
N THR A 17 -27.98 13.32 -17.25
CA THR A 17 -27.07 12.40 -17.93
C THR A 17 -25.61 12.74 -17.63
N ILE A 18 -25.26 14.02 -17.69
CA ILE A 18 -23.92 14.52 -17.31
C ILE A 18 -23.62 14.17 -15.86
N LYS A 19 -24.56 14.43 -14.93
CA LYS A 19 -24.40 14.11 -13.51
C LYS A 19 -24.11 12.61 -13.28
N ARG A 20 -24.83 11.73 -13.97
CA ARG A 20 -24.60 10.27 -13.90
C ARG A 20 -23.22 9.87 -14.43
N ARG A 21 -22.78 10.46 -15.55
CA ARG A 21 -21.45 10.19 -16.13
C ARG A 21 -20.32 10.65 -15.21
N VAL A 22 -20.41 11.85 -14.65
CA VAL A 22 -19.41 12.40 -13.72
C VAL A 22 -19.32 11.55 -12.46
N ALA A 23 -20.46 11.14 -11.88
CA ALA A 23 -20.45 10.24 -10.72
C ALA A 23 -19.79 8.89 -11.01
N SER A 24 -20.07 8.30 -12.18
CA SER A 24 -19.43 7.04 -12.59
C SER A 24 -17.92 7.17 -12.81
N GLN A 25 -17.45 8.30 -13.37
CA GLN A 25 -16.02 8.55 -13.53
C GLN A 25 -15.32 8.78 -12.20
N LEU A 26 -15.94 9.54 -11.29
CA LEU A 26 -15.39 9.78 -9.96
C LEU A 26 -15.18 8.48 -9.17
N GLU A 27 -16.12 7.54 -9.25
CA GLU A 27 -15.97 6.25 -8.57
C GLU A 27 -14.88 5.36 -9.22
N LYS A 28 -14.74 5.41 -10.55
CA LYS A 28 -13.62 4.74 -11.24
C LYS A 28 -12.27 5.30 -10.78
N GLU A 29 -12.10 6.62 -10.81
CA GLU A 29 -10.86 7.27 -10.39
C GLU A 29 -10.53 7.00 -8.91
N LYS A 30 -11.52 6.98 -8.02
CA LYS A 30 -11.33 6.59 -6.61
C LYS A 30 -10.83 5.16 -6.46
N THR A 31 -11.41 4.21 -7.19
CA THR A 31 -10.98 2.80 -7.12
C THR A 31 -9.58 2.60 -7.68
N GLU A 32 -9.22 3.31 -8.75
CA GLU A 32 -7.88 3.30 -9.34
C GLU A 32 -6.84 3.95 -8.42
N ALA A 33 -7.18 5.10 -7.81
CA ALA A 33 -6.34 5.78 -6.83
C ALA A 33 -6.13 4.91 -5.57
N ALA A 34 -7.18 4.23 -5.08
CA ALA A 34 -7.06 3.29 -3.97
C ALA A 34 -6.15 2.10 -4.34
N GLY A 35 -6.27 1.57 -5.56
CA GLY A 35 -5.39 0.52 -6.08
C GLY A 35 -3.93 0.95 -6.19
N ALA A 36 -3.67 2.18 -6.67
CA ALA A 36 -2.33 2.75 -6.76
C ALA A 36 -1.71 2.98 -5.37
N LEU A 37 -2.46 3.55 -4.42
CA LEU A 37 -2.01 3.77 -3.05
C LEU A 37 -1.64 2.45 -2.35
N THR A 38 -2.39 1.38 -2.62
CA THR A 38 -2.13 0.05 -2.06
C THR A 38 -0.85 -0.57 -2.62
N LYS A 39 -0.59 -0.40 -3.94
CA LYS A 39 0.67 -0.82 -4.57
C LYS A 39 1.88 -0.06 -4.02
N VAL A 40 1.75 1.25 -3.81
CA VAL A 40 2.81 2.08 -3.22
C VAL A 40 3.07 1.67 -1.76
N LYS A 41 2.03 1.49 -0.93
CA LYS A 41 2.17 0.96 0.45
C LYS A 41 2.81 -0.42 0.48
N ARG A 42 2.50 -1.31 -0.47
CA ARG A 42 3.13 -2.63 -0.59
C ARG A 42 4.62 -2.52 -0.95
N ARG A 43 5.01 -1.55 -1.77
CA ARG A 43 6.44 -1.24 -2.05
C ARG A 43 7.13 -0.59 -0.86
N LEU A 44 6.40 0.21 -0.07
CA LEU A 44 6.89 0.93 1.12
C LEU A 44 6.89 0.11 2.41
N ARG A 45 6.45 -1.16 2.40
CA ARG A 45 6.86 -2.10 3.45
C ARG A 45 8.36 -2.24 3.37
N LYS A 46 9.09 -1.41 4.13
CA LYS A 46 10.51 -1.54 4.43
C LYS A 46 10.80 -3.03 4.57
N LYS A 47 11.46 -3.62 3.57
CA LYS A 47 11.81 -5.03 3.61
C LYS A 47 12.77 -5.18 4.78
N CYS A 48 12.27 -5.79 5.85
CA CYS A 48 13.16 -6.29 6.88
C CYS A 48 14.23 -7.15 6.22
N ARG A 49 15.42 -7.15 6.79
CA ARG A 49 16.60 -7.79 6.25
C ARG A 49 16.38 -9.29 6.05
N ASP A 50 17.01 -9.82 5.01
CA ASP A 50 16.89 -11.22 4.60
C ASP A 50 17.95 -12.09 5.29
N TRP A 51 18.03 -13.37 4.94
CA TRP A 51 18.95 -14.30 5.59
C TRP A 51 20.42 -13.87 5.37
N ASN A 52 21.20 -13.94 6.44
CA ASN A 52 22.62 -13.60 6.53
C ASN A 52 22.98 -12.12 6.28
N ASP A 53 21.99 -11.23 6.14
CA ASP A 53 22.20 -9.78 6.14
C ASP A 53 22.67 -9.29 7.53
N PRO A 54 23.53 -8.26 7.58
CA PRO A 54 23.97 -7.66 8.83
C PRO A 54 22.81 -6.95 9.53
N CYS A 55 22.66 -7.10 10.84
CA CYS A 55 21.59 -6.49 11.62
C CYS A 55 22.14 -5.84 12.89
N VAL A 56 21.42 -4.87 13.46
CA VAL A 56 21.83 -4.19 14.70
C VAL A 56 20.74 -4.42 15.75
N PRO A 57 20.92 -5.35 16.71
CA PRO A 57 19.83 -5.80 17.58
C PRO A 57 19.34 -4.73 18.58
N TRP A 58 20.16 -3.71 18.86
CA TRP A 58 19.82 -2.58 19.76
C TRP A 58 19.50 -1.27 19.03
N SER A 59 19.43 -1.28 17.68
CA SER A 59 19.13 -0.05 16.94
C SER A 59 17.66 0.36 17.12
N SER A 60 17.42 1.62 17.44
CA SER A 60 16.08 2.22 17.40
C SER A 60 15.53 2.34 15.97
N ASN A 61 16.41 2.20 14.95
CA ASN A 61 15.99 2.16 13.56
C ASN A 61 15.43 0.78 13.21
N SER A 62 14.11 0.71 13.05
CA SER A 62 13.42 -0.52 12.66
C SER A 62 13.92 -1.12 11.34
N ALA A 63 14.52 -0.34 10.44
CA ALA A 63 15.10 -0.87 9.20
C ALA A 63 16.42 -1.63 9.42
N GLU A 64 17.18 -1.28 10.46
CA GLU A 64 18.48 -1.91 10.80
C GLU A 64 18.34 -3.07 11.77
N ALA A 65 17.38 -2.96 12.69
CA ALA A 65 17.09 -4.01 13.66
C ALA A 65 16.19 -5.12 13.08
N CYS A 66 15.35 -4.82 12.09
CA CYS A 66 14.38 -5.80 11.61
C CYS A 66 15.01 -6.85 10.69
N CYS A 67 15.06 -8.09 11.17
CA CYS A 67 15.11 -9.30 10.34
C CYS A 67 13.69 -9.76 10.03
N ASN A 68 13.46 -10.44 8.90
CA ASN A 68 12.13 -10.95 8.53
C ASN A 68 11.44 -11.68 9.71
N PRO A 69 10.40 -11.08 10.33
CA PRO A 69 9.90 -11.50 11.65
C PRO A 69 9.22 -12.87 11.63
N ARG A 70 8.83 -13.35 10.45
CA ARG A 70 8.18 -14.66 10.31
C ARG A 70 9.15 -15.83 10.45
N ARG A 71 10.44 -15.63 10.16
CA ARG A 71 11.39 -16.74 10.01
C ARG A 71 12.79 -16.47 10.53
N LEU A 72 13.18 -15.20 10.72
CA LEU A 72 14.55 -14.81 11.03
C LEU A 72 14.64 -14.04 12.34
N ILE A 73 15.77 -14.15 13.03
CA ILE A 73 16.16 -13.37 14.20
C ILE A 73 17.56 -12.80 14.00
N CYS A 74 17.84 -11.63 14.56
CA CYS A 74 19.19 -11.10 14.60
C CYS A 74 19.99 -11.88 15.65
N ARG A 75 21.06 -12.57 15.24
CA ARG A 75 22.01 -13.22 16.15
C ARG A 75 23.41 -12.67 15.93
N CYS A 76 24.13 -12.48 17.04
CA CYS A 76 25.52 -12.08 17.04
C CYS A 76 26.43 -13.23 17.46
N ASN A 77 27.73 -13.08 17.23
CA ASN A 77 28.70 -13.97 17.86
C ASN A 77 28.77 -13.73 19.39
N LEU A 78 29.58 -14.52 20.09
CA LEU A 78 29.79 -14.45 21.55
C LEU A 78 30.22 -13.06 22.05
N TRP A 79 30.80 -12.24 21.19
CA TRP A 79 31.31 -10.92 21.51
C TRP A 79 30.37 -9.79 21.09
N MET A 80 29.12 -10.12 20.71
CA MET A 80 28.14 -9.16 20.16
C MET A 80 28.64 -8.42 18.90
N GLN A 81 29.63 -8.99 18.21
CA GLN A 81 30.16 -8.49 16.96
C GLN A 81 29.57 -9.32 15.78
N ASN A 82 29.55 -8.73 14.59
CA ASN A 82 29.14 -9.41 13.35
C ASN A 82 27.73 -10.04 13.44
N CYS A 83 26.76 -9.24 13.85
CA CYS A 83 25.37 -9.64 14.00
C CYS A 83 24.68 -9.82 12.65
N ARG A 84 23.97 -10.94 12.46
CA ARG A 84 23.30 -11.29 11.20
C ARG A 84 21.93 -11.91 11.41
N CYS A 85 21.08 -11.74 10.41
CA CYS A 85 19.76 -12.37 10.39
C CYS A 85 19.89 -13.86 10.09
N VAL A 86 19.50 -14.71 11.03
CA VAL A 86 19.54 -16.17 10.87
C VAL A 86 18.17 -16.78 11.12
N SER A 87 17.94 -17.97 10.58
CA SER A 87 16.67 -18.69 10.79
C SER A 87 16.38 -18.90 12.28
N ARG A 88 15.11 -18.77 12.66
CA ARG A 88 14.54 -19.22 13.94
C ARG A 88 14.52 -20.75 14.03
N ALA A 89 15.59 -21.41 13.57
CA ALA A 89 15.80 -22.82 13.84
C ALA A 89 16.04 -22.95 15.35
N TRP A 90 14.97 -23.27 16.08
CA TRP A 90 15.06 -23.86 17.39
C TRP A 90 15.90 -25.13 17.25
N GLY A 91 16.88 -25.30 18.13
CA GLY A 91 17.81 -26.43 18.09
C GLY A 91 17.07 -27.75 17.91
N LYS A 92 17.60 -28.59 17.02
CA LYS A 92 17.47 -30.03 17.16
C LYS A 92 18.45 -30.50 18.23
#